data_AF-U3TUQ3-F1
#
_entry.id   AF-U3TUQ3-F1
#
_cell.length_a   1.000
_cell.length_b   1.000
_cell.length_c   1.000
_cell.angle_alpha   90.00
_cell.angle_beta   90.00
_cell.angle_gamma   90.00
#
_symmetry.space_group_name_H-M   'P 1'
#
loop_
_entity.id
_entity.type
_entity.pdbx_description
1 polymer ?
#
loop_
_entity_poly.entity_id
_entity_poly.type
_entity_poly.pdbx_seq_one_letter_code
_entity_poly.pdbx_strand_id
1 'polypeptide(L)'
;MLHCQISLPDRPEPIHTLCVHLGLKEKHRLAQMRMMCELIESLPPDAPLVVAGDFNDWQVRANRFLQRGAGLQEVFSMKNGHPARTFPARFPLLRLDRIYIRNASVSQPWALPVKP
;
A
#
# COMPACT_ATOMS: atom_id res chain seq x y z
N MET A 1 -5.45 -5.31 -10.17
CA MET A 1 -5.11 -5.66 -8.78
C MET A 1 -4.70 -7.11 -8.80
N LEU A 2 -3.53 -7.41 -8.27
CA LEU A 2 -2.99 -8.77 -8.20
C LEU A 2 -2.77 -9.13 -6.73
N HIS A 3 -3.23 -10.31 -6.32
CA HIS A 3 -2.91 -10.91 -5.03
C HIS A 3 -1.96 -12.09 -5.24
N CYS A 4 -0.88 -12.12 -4.48
CA CYS A 4 0.02 -13.26 -4.42
C CYS A 4 0.44 -13.56 -2.97
N GLN A 5 0.83 -14.80 -2.75
CA GLN A 5 1.36 -15.28 -1.47
C GLN A 5 2.83 -15.61 -1.64
N ILE A 6 3.66 -15.10 -0.74
CA ILE A 6 5.11 -15.34 -0.75
C ILE A 6 5.44 -16.17 0.49
N SER A 7 5.81 -17.44 0.29
CA SER A 7 6.32 -18.30 1.35
C SER A 7 7.74 -17.88 1.72
N LEU A 8 8.02 -17.77 3.02
CA LEU A 8 9.37 -17.49 3.52
C LEU A 8 9.98 -18.77 4.12
N PRO A 9 11.28 -19.01 3.94
CA PRO A 9 11.94 -20.20 4.50
C PRO A 9 11.81 -20.31 6.02
N ASP A 10 11.83 -19.17 6.71
CA ASP A 10 11.88 -19.09 8.18
C ASP A 10 10.52 -18.76 8.83
N ARG A 11 9.41 -18.82 8.08
CA ARG A 11 8.05 -18.60 8.61
C ARG A 11 7.05 -19.63 8.07
N PRO A 12 6.19 -20.18 8.94
CA PRO A 12 5.15 -21.11 8.50
C PRO A 12 4.01 -20.40 7.75
N GLU A 13 3.66 -19.18 8.14
CA GLU A 13 2.67 -18.37 7.43
C GLU A 13 3.26 -17.61 6.21
N PRO A 14 2.59 -17.63 5.05
CA PRO A 14 3.02 -16.84 3.89
C PRO A 14 2.71 -15.36 4.10
N ILE A 15 3.48 -14.51 3.42
CA ILE A 15 3.18 -13.09 3.30
C ILE A 15 2.19 -12.87 2.17
N HIS A 16 1.05 -12.25 2.49
CA HIS A 16 0.10 -11.80 1.48
C HIS A 16 0.61 -10.50 0.86
N THR A 17 0.59 -10.42 -0.46
CA THR A 17 1.05 -9.23 -1.18
C THR A 17 0.01 -8.81 -2.21
N LEU A 18 -0.33 -7.52 -2.21
CA LEU A 18 -1.27 -6.91 -3.15
C LEU A 18 -0.56 -5.86 -3.98
N CYS A 19 -0.52 -6.05 -5.29
CA CYS A 19 -0.06 -5.05 -6.24
C CYS A 19 -1.25 -4.30 -6.84
N VAL A 20 -1.24 -2.97 -6.72
CA VAL A 20 -2.34 -2.10 -7.15
C VAL A 20 -1.91 -1.03 -8.14
N HIS A 21 -2.82 -0.71 -9.05
CA HIS A 21 -2.73 0.45 -9.93
C HIS A 21 -4.15 0.99 -10.09
N LEU A 22 -4.48 2.02 -9.32
CA LEU A 22 -5.84 2.54 -9.25
C LEU A 22 -6.12 3.53 -10.38
N GLY A 23 -7.37 3.55 -10.84
CA GLY A 23 -7.80 4.42 -11.93
C GLY A 23 -7.72 5.90 -11.59
N LEU A 24 -7.49 6.72 -12.61
CA LEU A 24 -7.43 8.18 -12.48
C LEU A 24 -8.80 8.79 -12.08
N LYS A 25 -9.90 8.21 -12.59
CA LYS A 25 -11.27 8.64 -12.28
C LYS A 25 -11.65 8.26 -10.85
N GLU A 26 -12.08 9.23 -10.05
CA GLU A 26 -12.41 9.03 -8.63
C GLU A 26 -13.44 7.91 -8.40
N LYS A 27 -14.49 7.82 -9.22
CA LYS A 27 -15.49 6.74 -9.12
C LYS A 27 -14.87 5.34 -9.26
N HIS A 28 -13.97 5.16 -10.25
CA HIS A 28 -13.30 3.89 -10.47
C HIS A 28 -12.33 3.57 -9.34
N ARG A 29 -11.58 4.58 -8.87
CA ARG A 29 -10.67 4.46 -7.73
C ARG A 29 -11.40 4.00 -6.47
N LEU A 30 -12.55 4.61 -6.15
CA LEU A 30 -13.37 4.22 -4.99
C LEU A 30 -13.88 2.78 -5.11
N ALA A 31 -14.35 2.37 -6.29
CA ALA A 31 -14.78 0.98 -6.51
C ALA A 31 -13.63 -0.02 -6.33
N GLN A 32 -12.44 0.29 -6.86
CA GLN A 32 -11.26 -0.56 -6.69
C GLN A 32 -10.78 -0.61 -5.24
N MET A 33 -10.84 0.50 -4.51
CA MET A 33 -10.52 0.53 -3.08
C MET A 33 -11.50 -0.31 -2.25
N ARG A 34 -12.80 -0.30 -2.59
CA ARG A 34 -13.80 -1.17 -1.95
C ARG A 34 -13.52 -2.65 -2.18
N MET A 35 -13.30 -3.05 -3.43
CA MET A 35 -12.92 -4.43 -3.77
C MET A 35 -11.64 -4.86 -3.05
N MET A 36 -10.69 -3.94 -2.87
CA MET A 36 -9.48 -4.23 -2.10
C MET A 36 -9.78 -4.43 -0.62
N CYS A 37 -10.64 -3.62 0.01
CA CYS A 37 -11.04 -3.85 1.40
C CYS A 37 -11.72 -5.20 1.58
N GLU A 38 -12.68 -5.55 0.71
CA GLU A 38 -13.38 -6.84 0.73
C GLU A 38 -12.40 -8.02 0.62
N LEU A 39 -11.42 -7.92 -0.28
CA LEU A 39 -10.34 -8.92 -0.41
C LEU A 39 -9.53 -9.03 0.88
N ILE A 40 -9.13 -7.91 1.48
CA ILE A 40 -8.32 -7.89 2.71
C ILE A 40 -9.10 -8.43 3.92
N GLU A 41 -10.41 -8.20 3.98
CA GLU A 41 -11.31 -8.77 5.00
C GLU A 41 -11.44 -10.29 4.89
N SER A 42 -11.34 -10.85 3.67
CA SER A 42 -11.32 -12.30 3.47
C SER A 42 -10.01 -13.00 3.87
N LEU A 43 -8.93 -12.24 4.09
CA LEU A 43 -7.65 -12.79 4.53
C LEU A 43 -7.65 -13.01 6.04
N PRO A 44 -6.87 -13.98 6.58
CA PRO A 44 -6.79 -14.18 8.01
C PRO A 44 -6.40 -12.87 8.74
N PRO A 45 -7.07 -12.52 9.87
CA PRO A 45 -6.86 -11.23 10.54
C PRO A 45 -5.41 -10.97 10.95
N ASP A 46 -4.70 -12.03 11.36
CA ASP A 46 -3.32 -11.98 11.83
C ASP A 46 -2.28 -12.22 10.72
N ALA A 47 -2.73 -12.52 9.49
CA ALA A 47 -1.82 -12.77 8.37
C ALA A 47 -1.03 -11.49 8.02
N PRO A 48 0.30 -11.61 7.80
CA PRO A 48 1.12 -10.49 7.33
C PRO A 48 0.71 -10.13 5.91
N LEU A 49 0.39 -8.85 5.69
CA LEU A 49 -0.06 -8.32 4.42
C LEU A 49 0.75 -7.07 4.05
N VAL A 50 1.19 -7.02 2.80
CA VAL A 50 1.81 -5.84 2.18
C VAL A 50 0.97 -5.44 0.97
N VAL A 51 0.60 -4.16 0.88
CA VAL A 51 -0.08 -3.58 -0.28
C VAL A 51 0.81 -2.49 -0.86
N ALA A 52 1.18 -2.61 -2.12
CA ALA A 52 2.07 -1.65 -2.77
C ALA A 52 1.60 -1.32 -4.20
N GLY A 53 1.86 -0.09 -4.62
CA GLY A 53 1.66 0.34 -6.00
C GLY A 53 1.16 1.77 -6.09
N ASP A 54 0.63 2.11 -7.27
CA ASP A 54 0.15 3.45 -7.59
C ASP A 54 -1.33 3.59 -7.23
N PHE A 55 -1.60 4.42 -6.23
CA PHE A 55 -2.96 4.67 -5.76
C PHE A 55 -3.66 5.79 -6.53
N ASN A 56 -2.93 6.56 -7.35
CA ASN A 56 -3.45 7.76 -8.02
C ASN A 56 -4.25 8.68 -7.08
N ASP A 57 -3.87 8.71 -5.79
CA ASP A 57 -4.58 9.42 -4.74
C ASP A 57 -3.84 10.72 -4.38
N TRP A 58 -4.05 11.72 -5.22
CA TRP A 58 -3.67 13.12 -5.01
C TRP A 58 -4.16 13.77 -3.70
N GLN A 59 -5.26 13.29 -3.07
CA GLN A 59 -5.89 13.95 -1.93
C GLN A 59 -5.67 13.22 -0.58
N VAL A 60 -4.84 12.17 -0.54
CA VAL A 60 -4.54 11.40 0.68
C VAL A 60 -5.79 10.76 1.34
N ARG A 61 -6.89 10.64 0.59
CA ARG A 61 -8.14 10.04 1.10
C ARG A 61 -8.00 8.53 1.31
N ALA A 62 -7.12 7.87 0.55
CA ALA A 62 -6.92 6.43 0.64
C ALA A 62 -6.33 5.99 1.99
N ASN A 63 -5.49 6.82 2.64
CA ASN A 63 -4.97 6.49 3.97
C ASN A 63 -6.10 6.28 4.98
N ARG A 64 -7.03 7.24 5.09
CA ARG A 64 -8.12 7.15 6.06
C ARG A 64 -9.10 6.01 5.73
N PHE A 65 -9.37 5.79 4.45
CA PHE A 65 -10.29 4.73 4.01
C PHE A 65 -9.72 3.34 4.31
N LEU A 66 -8.45 3.11 3.98
CA LEU A 66 -7.80 1.79 4.14
C LEU A 66 -7.41 1.51 5.58
N GLN A 67 -7.05 2.54 6.35
CA GLN A 67 -6.83 2.38 7.78
C GLN A 67 -8.13 1.98 8.49
N ARG A 68 -9.26 2.63 8.17
CA ARG A 68 -10.55 2.32 8.80
C ARG A 68 -11.16 1.01 8.30
N GLY A 69 -11.04 0.71 7.01
CA GLY A 69 -11.67 -0.47 6.40
C GLY A 69 -10.85 -1.74 6.48
N ALA A 70 -9.51 -1.65 6.53
CA ALA A 70 -8.64 -2.82 6.39
C ALA A 70 -7.50 -2.89 7.43
N GLY A 71 -7.47 -1.96 8.39
CA GLY A 71 -6.41 -1.89 9.42
C GLY A 71 -5.02 -1.60 8.86
N LEU A 72 -4.93 -1.14 7.61
CA LEU A 72 -3.68 -0.91 6.90
C LEU A 72 -2.96 0.33 7.43
N GLN A 73 -1.66 0.20 7.69
CA GLN A 73 -0.77 1.28 8.11
C GLN A 73 0.17 1.65 6.98
N GLU A 74 0.25 2.94 6.63
CA GLU A 74 1.13 3.42 5.56
C GLU A 74 2.56 3.60 6.08
N VAL A 75 3.50 2.94 5.42
CA VAL A 75 4.88 2.75 5.88
C VAL A 75 5.64 4.07 6.06
N PHE A 76 5.49 5.02 5.13
CA PHE A 76 6.17 6.32 5.24
C PHE A 76 5.49 7.27 6.23
N SER A 77 4.17 7.21 6.37
CA SER A 77 3.41 8.01 7.32
C SER A 77 3.73 7.61 8.76
N MET A 78 3.99 6.33 9.03
CA MET A 78 4.44 5.88 10.35
C MET A 78 5.79 6.48 10.77
N LYS A 79 6.72 6.68 9.83
CA LYS A 79 8.07 7.18 10.13
C LYS A 79 8.20 8.70 10.01
N ASN A 80 7.57 9.29 9.00
CA ASN A 80 7.78 10.69 8.59
C ASN A 80 6.52 11.56 8.67
N GLY A 81 5.39 11.01 9.14
CA GLY A 81 4.11 11.73 9.26
C GLY A 81 3.37 11.99 7.93
N HIS A 82 3.98 11.65 6.80
CA HIS A 82 3.35 11.78 5.48
C HIS A 82 3.91 10.77 4.44
N PRO A 83 3.13 10.39 3.42
CA PRO A 83 3.61 9.50 2.36
C PRO A 83 4.77 10.11 1.55
N ALA A 84 5.58 9.24 0.95
CA ALA A 84 6.67 9.65 0.07
C ALA A 84 6.15 10.38 -1.18
N ARG A 85 6.91 11.38 -1.65
CA ARG A 85 6.69 11.96 -2.98
C ARG A 85 7.45 11.08 -3.98
N THR A 86 6.77 10.60 -5.00
CA THR A 86 7.30 9.62 -5.94
C THR A 86 7.14 10.04 -7.40
N PHE A 87 6.31 11.04 -7.69
CA PHE A 87 6.03 11.47 -9.06
C PHE A 87 6.15 12.99 -9.26
N PRO A 88 6.65 13.46 -10.40
CA PRO A 88 7.40 12.71 -11.42
C PRO A 88 8.76 12.24 -10.88
N ALA A 89 9.28 11.10 -11.36
CA ALA A 89 10.52 10.49 -10.83
C ALA A 89 11.74 11.44 -10.87
N ARG A 90 11.81 12.32 -11.88
CA ARG A 90 12.88 13.33 -12.01
C ARG A 90 12.70 14.54 -11.09
N PHE A 91 11.49 14.77 -10.57
CA PHE A 91 11.17 15.87 -9.66
C PHE A 91 9.97 15.49 -8.76
N PRO A 92 10.18 14.72 -7.67
CA PRO A 92 9.10 14.11 -6.91
C PRO A 92 8.28 15.15 -6.12
N LEU A 93 7.13 15.52 -6.67
CA LEU A 93 6.18 16.49 -6.11
C LEU A 93 4.92 15.82 -5.55
N LEU A 94 4.40 14.83 -6.28
CA LEU A 94 3.14 14.12 -6.03
C LEU A 94 3.39 12.78 -5.32
N ARG A 95 2.40 12.35 -4.54
CA ARG A 95 2.42 11.16 -3.68
C ARG A 95 1.49 10.08 -4.23
N LEU A 96 1.88 9.48 -5.35
CA LEU A 96 1.04 8.53 -6.08
C LEU A 96 1.26 7.10 -5.58
N ASP A 97 2.52 6.72 -5.38
CA ASP A 97 2.88 5.40 -4.89
C ASP A 97 2.80 5.33 -3.37
N ARG A 98 2.25 4.22 -2.86
CA ARG A 98 2.15 3.97 -1.43
C ARG A 98 2.44 2.52 -1.11
N ILE A 99 2.98 2.31 0.08
CA ILE A 99 3.18 0.99 0.67
C ILE A 99 2.41 0.97 1.99
N TYR A 100 1.46 0.06 2.10
CA TYR A 100 0.72 -0.22 3.31
C TYR A 100 1.05 -1.61 3.82
N ILE A 101 0.95 -1.77 5.14
CA ILE A 101 1.18 -3.06 5.80
C ILE A 101 0.11 -3.35 6.84
N ARG A 102 -0.11 -4.63 7.13
CA ARG A 102 -0.87 -5.16 8.27
C ARG A 102 -0.10 -6.35 8.84
N ASN A 103 0.06 -6.40 10.17
CA ASN A 103 0.80 -7.44 10.91
C ASN A 103 2.22 -7.73 10.37
N ALA A 104 2.87 -6.71 9.82
CA ALA A 104 4.26 -6.78 9.39
C ALA A 104 5.05 -5.67 10.08
N SER A 105 6.34 -5.86 10.30
CA SER A 105 7.23 -4.81 10.81
C SER A 105 7.96 -4.12 9.66
N VAL A 106 8.16 -2.81 9.80
CA VAL A 106 8.97 -2.01 8.87
C VAL A 106 10.32 -1.77 9.52
N SER A 107 11.41 -2.14 8.85
CA SER A 107 12.77 -1.82 9.30
C SER A 107 13.12 -0.37 8.94
N GLN A 108 13.25 -0.07 7.65
CA GLN A 108 13.60 1.26 7.16
C GLN A 108 12.96 1.51 5.78
N PRO A 109 12.00 2.44 5.67
CA PRO A 109 11.55 2.88 4.36
C PRO A 109 12.68 3.62 3.67
N TRP A 110 12.97 3.21 2.44
CA TRP A 110 14.00 3.82 1.61
C TRP A 110 13.37 4.31 0.31
N ALA A 111 13.42 5.63 0.09
CA ALA A 111 13.10 6.20 -1.20
C ALA A 111 14.30 5.99 -2.14
N LEU A 112 14.08 5.33 -3.28
CA LEU A 112 15.14 5.09 -4.25
C LEU A 112 15.66 6.42 -4.81
N PRO A 113 16.99 6.60 -4.90
CA PRO A 113 17.56 7.79 -5.53
C PRO A 113 17.20 7.84 -7.03
N VAL A 114 17.08 9.05 -7.56
CA VAL A 114 16.70 9.31 -8.97
C VAL A 114 17.76 8.80 -9.96
N LYS A 115 18.99 8.57 -9.48
CA LYS A 115 20.07 7.93 -10.23
C LYS A 115 20.60 6.75 -9.41
N PRO A 116 20.85 5.59 -10.05
CA PRO A 116 21.44 4.42 -9.40
C PRO A 116 22.88 4.69 -8.94
#